data_AF-A0A6B2LIZ1-F1
#
_entry.id   AF-A0A6B2LIZ1-F1
#
_cell.length_a   1.000
_cell.length_b   1.000
_cell.length_c   1.000
_cell.angle_alpha   90.00
_cell.angle_beta   90.00
_cell.angle_gamma   90.00
#
_symmetry.space_group_name_H-M   'P 1'
#
loop_
_entity.id
_entity.type
_entity.pdbx_description
1 polymer ?
#
loop_
_entity_poly.entity_id
_entity_poly.type
_entity_poly.pdbx_seq_one_letter_code
_entity_poly.pdbx_strand_id
1 'polypeptide(L)'
;MSFLTQLDTASIPIMENLIAKYLKKGISPKIFQQLPNCPGPNFTQFEDFWLEKGPEQIIEDKHYIRTASIRKQLINLGRVILSGKYPVLLQGPTSAGKTSMVAYLAHMTGHRFVRINNHEHTDLQEYLGQYVADSSGKLSFHEGILVEAVRKGYWVVLDELNLAPSEVLEALNRLLDDNRELQVLETQEVIKPHPHFM
;
A
#
# COMPACT_ATOMS: atom_id res chain seq x y z
N MET A 1 -15.29 -2.61 5.28
CA MET A 1 -15.80 -1.73 6.36
C MET A 1 -14.74 -0.69 6.71
N SER A 2 -14.66 0.41 5.94
CA SER A 2 -13.74 1.53 6.20
C SER A 2 -14.38 2.65 7.04
N PHE A 3 -15.67 2.53 7.41
CA PHE A 3 -16.46 3.63 7.98
C PHE A 3 -15.98 4.14 9.35
N LEU A 4 -15.11 3.40 10.04
CA LEU A 4 -14.62 3.75 11.37
C LEU A 4 -13.19 4.30 11.37
N THR A 5 -12.52 4.33 10.21
CA THR A 5 -11.08 4.68 10.15
C THR A 5 -10.81 6.18 10.26
N GLN A 6 -11.76 7.03 9.88
CA GLN A 6 -11.64 8.50 9.92
C GLN A 6 -12.52 9.18 10.98
N LEU A 7 -13.17 8.41 11.85
CA LEU A 7 -14.04 8.98 12.89
C LEU A 7 -13.26 9.36 14.14
N ASP A 8 -13.75 10.40 14.83
CA ASP A 8 -13.29 10.74 16.17
C ASP A 8 -13.70 9.67 17.18
N THR A 9 -12.95 9.58 18.29
CA THR A 9 -13.12 8.54 19.32
C THR A 9 -14.53 8.51 19.91
N ALA A 10 -15.24 9.65 19.97
CA ALA A 10 -16.59 9.72 20.51
C ALA A 10 -17.66 9.24 19.52
N SER A 11 -17.45 9.45 18.22
CA SER A 11 -18.37 8.99 17.17
C SER A 11 -18.26 7.51 16.85
N ILE A 12 -17.11 6.86 17.11
CA ILE A 12 -16.93 5.41 16.90
C ILE A 12 -18.04 4.57 17.55
N PRO A 13 -18.33 4.66 18.87
CA PRO A 13 -19.36 3.83 19.50
C PRO A 13 -20.77 4.13 18.97
N ILE A 14 -21.04 5.37 18.57
CA ILE A 14 -22.33 5.75 17.97
C ILE A 14 -22.49 5.06 16.62
N MET A 15 -21.47 5.13 15.77
CA MET A 15 -21.47 4.51 14.46
C MET A 15 -21.53 2.98 14.56
N GLU A 16 -20.81 2.36 15.51
CA GLU A 16 -20.88 0.93 15.77
C GLU A 16 -22.31 0.49 16.16
N ASN A 17 -23.00 1.28 16.98
CA ASN A 17 -24.40 1.03 17.33
C ASN A 17 -25.33 1.17 16.12
N LEU A 18 -25.10 2.16 15.25
CA LEU A 18 -25.89 2.33 14.02
C LEU A 18 -25.65 1.18 13.01
N ILE A 19 -24.39 0.79 12.82
CA ILE A 19 -24.00 -0.38 12.01
C ILE A 19 -24.66 -1.63 12.59
N ALA A 20 -24.59 -1.85 13.89
CA ALA A 20 -25.24 -2.98 14.53
C ALA A 20 -26.77 -2.95 14.35
N LYS A 21 -27.39 -1.78 14.48
CA LYS A 21 -28.85 -1.61 14.37
C LYS A 21 -29.37 -1.84 12.96
N TYR A 22 -28.67 -1.34 11.93
CA TYR A 22 -29.16 -1.32 10.55
C TYR A 22 -28.54 -2.40 9.66
N LEU A 23 -27.27 -2.77 9.87
CA LEU A 23 -26.58 -3.77 9.05
C LEU A 23 -26.60 -5.18 9.65
N LYS A 24 -26.67 -5.35 10.99
CA LYS A 24 -26.78 -6.69 11.61
C LYS A 24 -28.21 -7.23 11.65
N LYS A 25 -29.24 -6.46 11.26
CA LYS A 25 -30.60 -6.99 11.09
C LYS A 25 -30.62 -7.99 9.91
N GLY A 26 -30.49 -9.27 10.23
CA GLY A 26 -30.53 -10.37 9.25
C GLY A 26 -29.21 -11.16 9.10
N ILE A 27 -28.11 -10.69 9.68
CA ILE A 27 -26.82 -11.41 9.66
C ILE A 27 -26.63 -12.10 11.01
N SER A 28 -26.55 -13.44 10.99
CA SER A 28 -26.33 -14.19 12.23
C SER A 28 -25.00 -13.79 12.89
N PRO A 29 -24.96 -13.63 14.22
CA PRO A 29 -23.73 -13.21 14.93
C PRO A 29 -22.55 -14.19 14.74
N LYS A 30 -22.83 -15.44 14.33
CA LYS A 30 -21.83 -16.47 14.04
C LYS A 30 -20.98 -16.17 12.80
N ILE A 31 -21.51 -15.44 11.81
CA ILE A 31 -20.77 -15.08 10.57
C ILE A 31 -19.57 -14.18 10.88
N PHE A 32 -19.64 -13.37 11.93
CA PHE A 32 -18.55 -12.48 12.34
C PHE A 32 -17.51 -13.16 13.23
N GLN A 33 -17.75 -14.39 13.68
CA GLN A 33 -16.84 -15.17 14.54
C GLN A 33 -16.12 -16.29 13.78
N GLN A 34 -16.57 -16.63 12.57
CA GLN A 34 -15.97 -17.67 11.76
C GLN A 34 -14.99 -17.06 10.77
N LEU A 35 -13.76 -17.55 10.80
CA LEU A 35 -12.80 -17.30 9.73
C LEU A 35 -13.46 -17.72 8.40
N PRO A 36 -13.49 -16.86 7.37
CA PRO A 36 -13.97 -17.27 6.06
C PRO A 36 -13.15 -18.46 5.54
N ASN A 37 -13.78 -19.33 4.74
CA ASN A 37 -13.06 -20.43 4.09
C ASN A 37 -11.88 -19.89 3.29
N CYS A 38 -10.75 -20.59 3.35
CA CYS A 38 -9.55 -20.18 2.61
C CYS A 38 -9.88 -20.08 1.11
N PRO A 39 -9.69 -18.89 0.49
CA PRO A 39 -10.04 -18.68 -0.92
C PRO A 39 -9.10 -19.41 -1.89
N GLY A 40 -7.90 -19.80 -1.45
CA GLY A 40 -6.96 -20.57 -2.27
C GLY A 40 -5.55 -20.68 -1.68
N PRO A 41 -4.63 -21.40 -2.34
CA PRO A 41 -3.27 -21.64 -1.85
C PRO A 41 -2.38 -20.38 -1.88
N ASN A 42 -2.75 -19.36 -2.66
CA ASN A 42 -2.01 -18.11 -2.78
C ASN A 42 -2.40 -17.09 -1.70
N PHE A 43 -3.04 -17.52 -0.63
CA PHE A 43 -3.45 -16.62 0.46
C PHE A 43 -2.76 -17.01 1.76
N THR A 44 -2.33 -15.99 2.50
CA THR A 44 -1.83 -16.14 3.86
C THR A 44 -2.91 -15.69 4.84
N GLN A 45 -3.03 -16.39 5.96
CA GLN A 45 -3.97 -16.01 7.01
C GLN A 45 -3.43 -14.78 7.75
N PHE A 46 -4.22 -13.72 7.80
CA PHE A 46 -3.94 -12.56 8.63
C PHE A 46 -5.12 -12.28 9.56
N GLU A 47 -4.91 -12.57 10.86
CA GLU A 47 -5.94 -12.43 11.89
C GLU A 47 -7.22 -13.18 11.47
N ASP A 48 -8.31 -12.44 11.28
CA ASP A 48 -9.64 -12.96 10.96
C ASP A 48 -9.94 -13.02 9.45
N PHE A 49 -8.95 -12.78 8.58
CA PHE A 49 -9.14 -12.75 7.12
C PHE A 49 -7.91 -13.25 6.35
N TRP A 50 -8.03 -13.31 5.03
CA TRP A 50 -7.01 -13.81 4.12
C TRP A 50 -6.43 -12.67 3.30
N LEU A 51 -5.10 -12.61 3.18
CA LEU A 51 -4.40 -11.67 2.33
C LEU A 51 -3.69 -12.42 1.20
N GLU A 52 -3.65 -11.82 0.02
CA GLU A 52 -2.94 -12.40 -1.12
C GLU A 52 -1.43 -12.43 -0.83
N LYS A 53 -0.83 -13.59 -1.08
CA LYS A 53 0.60 -13.84 -0.90
C LYS A 53 1.37 -13.29 -2.09
N GLY A 54 2.43 -12.54 -1.81
CA GLY A 54 3.35 -12.06 -2.81
C GLY A 54 4.38 -13.10 -3.26
N PRO A 55 5.21 -12.74 -4.27
CA PRO A 55 6.18 -13.63 -4.87
C PRO A 55 7.42 -13.88 -3.99
N GLU A 56 7.68 -13.03 -2.98
CA GLU A 56 8.84 -13.15 -2.11
C GLU A 56 8.57 -14.07 -0.90
N GLN A 57 9.65 -14.46 -0.22
CA GLN A 57 9.54 -15.28 1.00
C GLN A 57 8.93 -14.45 2.13
N ILE A 58 8.03 -15.09 2.90
CA ILE A 58 7.43 -14.46 4.07
C ILE A 58 8.51 -14.29 5.14
N ILE A 59 8.75 -13.03 5.55
CA ILE A 59 9.69 -12.70 6.61
C ILE A 59 8.88 -12.30 7.84
N GLU A 60 8.91 -13.15 8.87
CA GLU A 60 8.37 -12.80 10.18
C GLU A 60 9.40 -11.96 10.95
N ASP A 61 9.17 -10.66 11.04
CA ASP A 61 9.97 -9.80 11.89
C ASP A 61 9.65 -10.05 13.37
N LYS A 62 10.56 -10.75 14.05
CA LYS A 62 10.46 -11.09 15.47
C LYS A 62 10.58 -9.86 16.38
N HIS A 63 11.11 -8.75 15.90
CA HIS A 63 11.32 -7.53 16.69
C HIS A 63 10.13 -6.57 16.62
N TYR A 64 9.15 -6.83 15.76
CA TYR A 64 7.98 -5.97 15.63
C TYR A 64 7.00 -6.16 16.79
N ILE A 65 6.86 -5.14 17.63
CA ILE A 65 6.03 -5.20 18.85
C ILE A 65 4.56 -4.96 18.50
N ARG A 66 3.76 -6.03 18.53
CA ARG A 66 2.30 -5.97 18.32
C ARG A 66 1.57 -5.54 19.60
N THR A 67 1.43 -4.23 19.81
CA THR A 67 0.55 -3.70 20.87
C THR A 67 -0.93 -3.80 20.46
N ALA A 68 -1.86 -3.69 21.43
CA ALA A 68 -3.30 -3.75 21.14
C ALA A 68 -3.76 -2.68 20.13
N SER A 69 -3.17 -1.47 20.20
CA SER A 69 -3.46 -0.38 19.27
C SER A 69 -2.96 -0.71 17.86
N ILE A 70 -1.69 -1.13 17.74
CA ILE A 70 -1.08 -1.49 16.46
C ILE A 70 -1.84 -2.64 15.81
N ARG A 71 -2.23 -3.67 16.58
CA ARG A 71 -3.04 -4.79 16.06
C ARG A 71 -4.34 -4.31 15.43
N LYS A 72 -5.08 -3.41 16.09
CA LYS A 72 -6.31 -2.82 15.54
C LYS A 72 -6.04 -2.06 14.25
N GLN A 73 -4.95 -1.30 14.19
CA GLN A 73 -4.58 -0.54 12.99
C GLN A 73 -4.14 -1.46 11.84
N LEU A 74 -3.38 -2.52 12.12
CA LEU A 74 -2.97 -3.50 11.11
C LEU A 74 -4.18 -4.24 10.54
N ILE A 75 -5.16 -4.62 11.37
CA ILE A 75 -6.44 -5.20 10.90
C ILE A 75 -7.16 -4.25 9.95
N ASN A 76 -7.24 -2.96 10.30
CA ASN A 76 -7.86 -1.96 9.44
C ASN A 76 -7.09 -1.82 8.12
N LEU A 77 -5.77 -1.75 8.17
CA LEU A 77 -4.91 -1.64 6.99
C LEU A 77 -5.03 -2.88 6.09
N GLY A 78 -4.99 -4.09 6.65
CA GLY A 78 -5.18 -5.33 5.89
C GLY A 78 -6.55 -5.40 5.22
N ARG A 79 -7.62 -4.88 5.85
CA ARG A 79 -8.94 -4.78 5.21
C ARG A 79 -8.96 -3.81 4.03
N VAL A 80 -8.18 -2.74 4.09
CA VAL A 80 -8.03 -1.81 2.95
C VAL A 80 -7.25 -2.49 1.83
N ILE A 81 -6.14 -3.15 2.15
CA ILE A 81 -5.30 -3.90 1.20
C ILE A 81 -6.10 -4.98 0.47
N LEU A 82 -7.00 -5.69 1.16
CA LEU A 82 -7.88 -6.68 0.55
C LEU A 82 -8.72 -6.13 -0.63
N SER A 83 -8.98 -4.82 -0.65
CA SER A 83 -9.71 -4.19 -1.74
C SER A 83 -8.84 -4.07 -3.01
N GLY A 84 -7.51 -4.01 -2.88
CA GLY A 84 -6.49 -4.13 -3.94
C GLY A 84 -6.53 -3.13 -5.09
N LYS A 85 -7.54 -2.27 -5.16
CA LYS A 85 -7.86 -1.47 -6.35
C LYS A 85 -7.36 -0.03 -6.30
N TYR A 86 -7.21 0.53 -5.11
CA TYR A 86 -7.04 1.97 -4.94
C TYR A 86 -5.79 2.29 -4.13
N PRO A 87 -5.06 3.36 -4.50
CA PRO A 87 -4.00 3.90 -3.65
C PRO A 87 -4.54 4.25 -2.26
N VAL A 88 -3.70 4.08 -1.24
CA VAL A 88 -4.09 4.29 0.16
C VAL A 88 -3.28 5.42 0.77
N LEU A 89 -3.96 6.46 1.25
CA LEU A 89 -3.33 7.53 2.00
C LEU A 89 -3.39 7.25 3.51
N LEU A 90 -2.23 7.18 4.16
CA LEU A 90 -2.12 7.02 5.62
C LEU A 90 -1.62 8.31 6.27
N GLN A 91 -2.52 9.00 6.98
CA GLN A 91 -2.21 10.26 7.67
C GLN A 91 -2.11 10.07 9.19
N GLY A 92 -1.20 10.80 9.83
CA GLY A 92 -1.06 10.83 11.28
C GLY A 92 0.28 11.45 11.69
N PRO A 93 0.54 11.60 13.00
CA PRO A 93 1.78 12.21 13.48
C PRO A 93 3.00 11.42 13.01
N THR A 94 4.11 12.14 12.79
CA THR A 94 5.41 11.50 12.54
C THR A 94 5.75 10.57 13.71
N SER A 95 6.54 9.52 13.43
CA SER A 95 6.96 8.52 14.43
C SER A 95 5.84 7.62 15.01
N ALA A 96 4.60 7.71 14.52
CA ALA A 96 3.52 6.78 14.90
C ALA A 96 3.69 5.34 14.36
N GLY A 97 4.77 5.05 13.63
CA GLY A 97 5.04 3.73 13.07
C GLY A 97 4.25 3.37 11.81
N LYS A 98 3.66 4.34 11.10
CA LYS A 98 2.85 4.13 9.88
C LYS A 98 3.62 3.33 8.82
N THR A 99 4.80 3.81 8.44
CA THR A 99 5.67 3.15 7.46
C THR A 99 6.10 1.77 7.94
N SER A 100 6.42 1.64 9.23
CA SER A 100 6.79 0.36 9.83
C SER A 100 5.65 -0.66 9.80
N MET A 101 4.39 -0.23 9.97
CA MET A 101 3.23 -1.11 9.85
C MET A 101 3.01 -1.61 8.42
N VAL A 102 3.19 -0.75 7.41
CA VAL A 102 3.06 -1.16 6.00
C VAL A 102 4.18 -2.12 5.63
N ALA A 103 5.43 -1.80 6.01
CA ALA A 103 6.58 -2.69 5.80
C ALA A 103 6.37 -4.05 6.48
N TYR A 104 5.86 -4.04 7.71
CA TYR A 104 5.51 -5.25 8.43
C TYR A 104 4.51 -6.10 7.66
N LEU A 105 3.42 -5.50 7.18
CA LEU A 105 2.39 -6.19 6.39
C LEU A 105 2.91 -6.74 5.07
N ALA A 106 3.75 -5.98 4.35
CA ALA A 106 4.36 -6.41 3.10
C ALA A 106 5.24 -7.65 3.32
N HIS A 107 6.15 -7.61 4.29
CA HIS A 107 7.05 -8.72 4.59
C HIS A 107 6.31 -9.99 5.06
N MET A 108 5.27 -9.84 5.87
CA MET A 108 4.49 -11.00 6.33
C MET A 108 3.58 -11.59 5.25
N THR A 109 3.28 -10.84 4.20
CA THR A 109 2.52 -11.32 3.04
C THR A 109 3.42 -11.76 1.88
N GLY A 110 4.73 -11.54 1.97
CA GLY A 110 5.69 -11.91 0.93
C GLY A 110 5.72 -10.93 -0.25
N HIS A 111 5.30 -9.69 -0.05
CA HIS A 111 5.43 -8.63 -1.04
C HIS A 111 6.72 -7.83 -0.82
N ARG A 112 7.39 -7.46 -1.91
CA ARG A 112 8.57 -6.61 -1.84
C ARG A 112 8.15 -5.20 -1.42
N PHE A 113 8.76 -4.71 -0.35
CA PHE A 113 8.52 -3.38 0.17
C PHE A 113 9.55 -2.38 -0.38
N VAL A 114 9.08 -1.29 -0.95
CA VAL A 114 9.90 -0.17 -1.42
C VAL A 114 9.44 1.11 -0.73
N ARG A 115 10.39 1.81 -0.14
CA ARG A 115 10.15 3.11 0.51
C ARG A 115 10.84 4.19 -0.30
N ILE A 116 10.08 5.20 -0.71
CA ILE A 116 10.60 6.41 -1.34
C ILE A 116 10.29 7.57 -0.40
N ASN A 117 11.34 8.24 0.09
CA ASN A 117 11.18 9.36 0.99
C ASN A 117 11.31 10.68 0.23
N ASN A 118 10.23 11.47 0.21
CA ASN A 118 10.22 12.74 -0.50
C ASN A 118 10.83 13.85 0.36
N HIS A 119 11.47 14.78 -0.32
CA HIS A 119 12.06 16.01 0.20
C HIS A 119 12.00 17.09 -0.88
N GLU A 120 12.28 18.35 -0.52
CA GLU A 120 12.16 19.50 -1.43
C GLU A 120 13.07 19.42 -2.68
N HIS A 121 14.07 18.53 -2.66
CA HIS A 121 15.02 18.33 -3.75
C HIS A 121 14.89 16.95 -4.42
N THR A 122 13.77 16.25 -4.21
CA THR A 122 13.50 14.97 -4.90
C THR A 122 13.41 15.21 -6.40
N ASP A 123 14.24 14.54 -7.17
CA ASP A 123 14.24 14.66 -8.63
C ASP A 123 13.30 13.62 -9.24
N LEU A 124 12.60 14.02 -10.31
CA LEU A 124 11.77 13.13 -11.12
C LEU A 124 12.58 11.95 -11.69
N GLN A 125 13.86 12.17 -11.96
CA GLN A 125 14.75 11.11 -12.48
C GLN A 125 14.95 9.95 -11.51
N GLU A 126 14.84 10.17 -10.20
CA GLU A 126 14.91 9.08 -9.21
C GLU A 126 13.68 8.17 -9.31
N TYR A 127 12.53 8.75 -9.63
CA TYR A 127 11.25 8.06 -9.78
C TYR A 127 11.14 7.33 -11.11
N LEU A 128 11.33 8.05 -12.22
CA LEU A 128 11.07 7.55 -13.57
C LEU A 128 12.30 6.91 -14.21
N GLY A 129 13.48 7.46 -13.95
CA GLY A 129 14.74 7.00 -14.51
C GLY A 129 15.49 8.09 -15.25
N GLN A 130 16.66 7.74 -15.74
CA GLN A 130 17.55 8.65 -16.48
C GLN A 130 18.37 7.89 -17.53
N TYR A 131 18.85 8.63 -18.54
CA TYR A 131 19.82 8.08 -19.49
C TYR A 131 21.22 8.17 -18.91
N VAL A 132 21.86 7.01 -18.73
CA VAL A 132 23.24 6.90 -18.25
C VAL A 132 24.11 6.37 -19.39
N ALA A 133 25.29 6.96 -19.56
CA ALA A 133 26.30 6.46 -20.48
C ALA A 133 26.95 5.21 -19.90
N ASP A 134 26.97 4.13 -20.67
CA ASP A 134 27.74 2.94 -20.31
C ASP A 134 29.25 3.17 -20.49
N SER A 135 30.05 2.18 -20.09
CA SER A 135 31.51 2.21 -20.25
C SER A 135 31.99 2.36 -21.70
N SER A 136 31.11 2.16 -22.69
CA SER A 136 31.38 2.36 -24.12
C SER A 136 30.93 3.73 -24.66
N GLY A 137 30.33 4.57 -23.79
CA GLY A 137 29.78 5.88 -24.15
C GLY A 137 28.39 5.83 -24.79
N LYS A 138 27.74 4.66 -24.82
CA LYS A 138 26.37 4.51 -25.33
C LYS A 138 25.38 4.90 -24.24
N LEU A 139 24.44 5.77 -24.56
CA LEU A 139 23.35 6.13 -23.67
C LEU A 139 22.34 4.98 -23.56
N SER A 140 22.05 4.56 -22.34
CA SER A 140 21.03 3.56 -22.03
C SER A 140 20.09 4.11 -20.97
N PHE A 141 18.79 3.88 -21.13
CA PHE A 141 17.80 4.30 -20.14
C PHE A 141 17.83 3.35 -18.95
N HIS A 142 18.11 3.89 -17.78
CA HIS A 142 18.01 3.18 -16.50
C HIS A 142 16.69 3.56 -15.84
N GLU A 143 15.83 2.57 -15.63
CA GLU A 143 14.55 2.75 -14.98
C GLU A 143 14.72 3.25 -13.54
N GLY A 144 13.88 4.20 -13.15
CA GLY A 144 13.80 4.68 -11.78
C GLY A 144 13.06 3.71 -10.86
N ILE A 145 13.09 3.99 -9.56
CA ILE A 145 12.61 3.06 -8.54
C ILE A 145 11.09 2.82 -8.64
N LEU A 146 10.33 3.84 -9.06
CA LEU A 146 8.88 3.72 -9.24
C LEU A 146 8.56 2.89 -10.48
N VAL A 147 9.26 3.10 -11.60
CA VAL A 147 9.05 2.33 -12.83
C VAL A 147 9.30 0.84 -12.58
N GLU A 148 10.40 0.51 -11.90
CA GLU A 148 10.70 -0.88 -11.52
C GLU A 148 9.56 -1.47 -10.67
N ALA A 149 9.12 -0.74 -9.66
CA ALA A 149 8.07 -1.18 -8.75
C ALA A 149 6.73 -1.45 -9.45
N VAL A 150 6.32 -0.53 -10.34
CA VAL A 150 5.08 -0.63 -11.11
C VAL A 150 5.09 -1.87 -12.01
N ARG A 151 6.22 -2.14 -12.68
CA ARG A 151 6.36 -3.33 -13.54
C ARG A 151 6.39 -4.64 -12.77
N LYS A 152 7.09 -4.67 -11.64
CA LYS A 152 7.34 -5.91 -10.88
C LYS A 152 6.31 -6.18 -9.79
N GLY A 153 5.40 -5.24 -9.54
CA GLY A 153 4.33 -5.39 -8.55
C GLY A 153 4.81 -5.29 -7.12
N TYR A 154 5.70 -4.33 -6.85
CA TYR A 154 6.15 -4.05 -5.50
C TYR A 154 5.12 -3.19 -4.76
N TRP A 155 5.18 -3.20 -3.43
CA TRP A 155 4.45 -2.27 -2.60
C TRP A 155 5.29 -1.03 -2.38
N VAL A 156 4.79 0.13 -2.78
CA VAL A 156 5.50 1.41 -2.70
C VAL A 156 4.88 2.28 -1.64
N VAL A 157 5.70 2.73 -0.69
CA VAL A 157 5.32 3.79 0.24
C VAL A 157 6.03 5.08 -0.15
N LEU A 158 5.23 6.08 -0.47
CA LEU A 158 5.66 7.46 -0.70
C LEU A 158 5.57 8.21 0.64
N ASP A 159 6.69 8.29 1.37
CA ASP A 159 6.78 9.06 2.60
C ASP A 159 6.97 10.54 2.29
N GLU A 160 6.50 11.40 3.20
CA GLU A 160 6.66 12.85 3.14
C GLU A 160 6.16 13.46 1.81
N LEU A 161 5.12 12.87 1.21
CA LEU A 161 4.56 13.29 -0.08
C LEU A 161 4.15 14.78 -0.13
N ASN A 162 3.88 15.38 1.03
CA ASN A 162 3.60 16.81 1.16
C ASN A 162 4.83 17.70 0.90
N LEU A 163 6.04 17.16 0.88
CA LEU A 163 7.29 17.83 0.54
C LEU A 163 7.73 17.56 -0.90
N ALA A 164 7.02 16.70 -1.63
CA ALA A 164 7.36 16.36 -3.00
C ALA A 164 7.18 17.59 -3.92
N PRO A 165 8.11 17.84 -4.85
CA PRO A 165 7.95 18.89 -5.85
C PRO A 165 6.72 18.65 -6.74
N SER A 166 6.14 19.74 -7.26
CA SER A 166 4.95 19.68 -8.11
C SER A 166 5.12 18.76 -9.32
N GLU A 167 6.31 18.70 -9.90
CA GLU A 167 6.63 17.85 -11.07
C GLU A 167 6.49 16.36 -10.74
N VAL A 168 6.92 15.93 -9.56
CA VAL A 168 6.76 14.55 -9.08
C VAL A 168 5.28 14.23 -8.88
N LEU A 169 4.52 15.15 -8.27
CA LEU A 169 3.08 14.96 -8.08
C LEU A 169 2.33 14.88 -9.42
N GLU A 170 2.71 15.71 -10.39
CA GLU A 170 2.12 15.70 -11.73
C GLU A 170 2.35 14.36 -12.44
N ALA A 171 3.57 13.82 -12.37
CA ALA A 171 3.90 12.51 -12.92
C ALA A 171 3.14 11.36 -12.24
N LEU A 172 2.82 11.50 -10.95
CA LEU A 172 2.08 10.50 -10.17
C LEU A 172 0.57 10.52 -10.42
N ASN A 173 -0.02 11.64 -10.84
CA ASN A 173 -1.48 11.79 -10.96
C ASN A 173 -2.13 10.68 -11.78
N ARG A 174 -1.59 10.34 -12.97
CA ARG A 174 -2.16 9.27 -13.83
C ARG A 174 -2.11 7.89 -13.18
N LEU A 175 -1.11 7.64 -12.34
CA LEU A 175 -0.95 6.39 -11.62
C LEU A 175 -1.91 6.30 -10.43
N LEU A 176 -2.20 7.44 -9.79
CA LEU A 176 -3.05 7.53 -8.61
C LEU A 176 -4.55 7.63 -8.94
N ASP A 177 -4.90 8.13 -10.13
CA ASP A 177 -6.28 8.24 -10.61
C ASP A 177 -6.80 6.92 -11.21
N ASP A 178 -8.05 6.94 -11.71
CA ASP A 178 -8.74 5.78 -12.29
C ASP A 178 -8.04 5.16 -13.51
N ASN A 179 -7.15 5.91 -14.17
CA ASN A 179 -6.38 5.40 -15.30
C ASN A 179 -5.40 4.29 -14.90
N ARG A 180 -4.86 4.35 -13.66
CA ARG A 180 -3.89 3.39 -13.12
C ARG A 180 -2.78 3.09 -14.12
N GLU A 181 -2.08 4.11 -14.59
CA GLU A 181 -0.97 3.96 -15.53
C GLU A 181 0.14 4.98 -15.25
N LEU A 182 1.38 4.57 -15.45
CA LEU A 182 2.55 5.44 -15.32
C LEU A 182 3.06 5.78 -16.72
N GLN A 183 3.21 7.07 -17.01
CA GLN A 183 3.77 7.55 -18.28
C GLN A 183 5.22 7.99 -18.06
N VAL A 184 6.15 7.35 -18.76
CA VAL A 184 7.57 7.72 -18.75
C VAL A 184 7.82 8.61 -19.97
N LEU A 185 8.08 9.90 -19.75
CA LEU A 185 8.17 10.89 -20.83
C LEU A 185 9.44 10.70 -21.68
N GLU A 186 10.51 10.22 -21.05
CA GLU A 186 11.83 9.99 -21.62
C GLU A 186 11.85 8.87 -22.68
N THR A 187 10.97 7.88 -22.51
CA THR A 187 10.82 6.73 -23.42
C THR A 187 9.49 6.75 -24.18
N GLN A 188 8.59 7.67 -23.83
CA GLN A 188 7.20 7.75 -24.31
C GLN A 188 6.39 6.46 -24.07
N GLU A 189 6.78 5.68 -23.06
CA GLU A 189 6.10 4.44 -22.71
C GLU A 189 4.98 4.68 -21.69
N VAL A 190 3.87 3.97 -21.86
CA VAL A 190 2.79 3.89 -20.88
C VAL A 190 2.81 2.51 -20.23
N ILE A 191 3.03 2.48 -18.93
CA ILE A 191 3.21 1.26 -18.14
C ILE A 191 1.98 1.04 -17.28
N LYS A 192 1.36 -0.14 -17.43
CA LYS A 192 0.27 -0.57 -16.56
C LYS A 192 0.84 -1.28 -15.32
N PRO A 193 0.37 -0.94 -14.11
CA PRO A 193 0.79 -1.60 -12.89
C PRO A 193 0.52 -3.10 -12.90
N HIS A 194 1.47 -3.84 -12.38
CA HIS A 194 1.31 -5.26 -12.10
C HIS A 194 0.13 -5.50 -11.13
N PRO A 195 -0.58 -6.64 -11.19
CA PRO A 195 -1.71 -6.92 -10.29
C PRO A 195 -1.39 -6.84 -8.79
N HIS A 196 -0.15 -7.13 -8.39
CA HIS A 196 0.31 -7.01 -7.00
C HIS A 196 0.86 -5.62 -6.64
N PHE A 197 0.93 -4.68 -7.59
CA PHE A 197 1.39 -3.32 -7.32
C PHE A 197 0.41 -2.57 -6.41
N MET A 198 0.94 -2.00 -5.33
CA MET A 198 0.17 -1.23 -4.37
C MET A 198 0.90 0.02 -3.92
#